data_AF-A0A6C0EME4-F1
#
_entry.id   AF-A0A6C0EME4-F1
#
_cell.length_a   1.000
_cell.length_b   1.000
_cell.length_c   1.000
_cell.angle_alpha   90.00
_cell.angle_beta   90.00
_cell.angle_gamma   90.00
#
_symmetry.space_group_name_H-M   'P 1'
#
loop_
_entity.id
_entity.type
_entity.pdbx_description
1 polymer ?
#
loop_
_entity_poly.entity_id
_entity_poly.type
_entity_poly.pdbx_seq_one_letter_code
_entity_poly.pdbx_strand_id
1 'polypeptide(L)'
;MNAHKPKLNFTDKLPPMTIAIDNKIIENTSQTSNTQDKKKTTPKRCQLKGCKKKLSITAFDCKCEKRFCNLHIYSENHNCTFDYKSLYKQNLIDRAELGGGKVDKVGDRV
;
A
#
# COMPACT_ATOMS: atom_id res chain seq x y z
N MET A 1 -19.00 -14.85 35.47
CA MET A 1 -18.71 -13.39 35.47
C MET A 1 -18.45 -13.00 34.03
N ASN A 2 -19.52 -12.74 33.27
CA ASN A 2 -19.43 -12.54 31.82
C ASN A 2 -19.51 -11.05 31.54
N ALA A 3 -18.38 -10.43 31.20
CA ALA A 3 -18.33 -9.02 30.85
C ALA A 3 -18.92 -8.80 29.44
N HIS A 4 -20.05 -8.10 29.40
CA HIS A 4 -20.68 -7.62 28.18
C HIS A 4 -19.79 -6.57 27.48
N LYS A 5 -19.47 -6.79 26.20
CA LYS A 5 -18.88 -5.75 25.34
C LYS A 5 -19.88 -4.60 25.15
N PRO A 6 -19.51 -3.32 25.34
CA PRO A 6 -20.37 -2.20 24.99
C PRO A 6 -20.48 -2.09 23.45
N LYS A 7 -21.71 -2.03 22.93
CA LYS A 7 -21.98 -1.76 21.52
C LYS A 7 -21.79 -0.28 21.24
N LEU A 8 -20.72 0.09 20.54
CA LEU A 8 -20.58 1.42 19.97
C LEU A 8 -21.49 1.50 18.73
N ASN A 9 -22.58 2.25 18.84
CA ASN A 9 -23.53 2.47 17.76
C ASN A 9 -23.07 3.66 16.91
N PHE A 10 -22.37 3.36 15.81
CA PHE A 10 -21.70 4.33 14.93
C PHE A 10 -22.67 5.01 13.93
N THR A 11 -23.85 5.41 14.38
CA THR A 11 -24.84 6.07 13.51
C THR A 11 -25.19 7.47 14.02
N ASP A 12 -24.18 8.27 14.28
CA ASP A 12 -24.32 9.71 14.18
C ASP A 12 -23.91 10.11 12.77
N LYS A 13 -24.88 10.65 12.04
CA LYS A 13 -24.80 11.04 10.62
C LYS A 13 -23.64 12.02 10.43
N LEU A 14 -22.50 11.53 9.94
CA LEU A 14 -21.51 12.43 9.34
C LEU A 14 -22.16 13.10 8.12
N PRO A 15 -22.11 14.43 8.00
CA PRO A 15 -22.52 15.11 6.77
C PRO A 15 -21.61 14.67 5.62
N PRO A 16 -22.15 14.43 4.42
CA PRO A 16 -21.31 14.17 3.26
C PRO A 16 -20.54 15.44 2.91
N MET A 17 -19.22 15.43 3.12
CA MET A 17 -18.34 16.40 2.48
C MET A 17 -18.25 16.04 0.99
N THR A 18 -19.25 16.42 0.20
CA THR A 18 -19.16 16.37 -1.25
C THR A 18 -18.23 17.49 -1.71
N ILE A 19 -16.99 17.13 -2.02
CA ILE A 19 -16.09 17.97 -2.79
C ILE A 19 -16.55 17.89 -4.25
N ALA A 20 -17.07 18.99 -4.79
CA ALA A 20 -17.29 19.13 -6.23
C ALA A 20 -15.92 19.20 -6.91
N ILE A 21 -15.48 18.08 -7.48
CA ILE A 21 -14.28 18.04 -8.31
C ILE A 21 -14.76 18.14 -9.76
N ASP A 22 -14.50 19.28 -10.38
CA ASP A 22 -14.70 19.46 -11.82
C ASP A 22 -13.73 18.53 -12.57
N ASN A 23 -14.28 17.49 -13.18
CA ASN A 23 -13.56 16.50 -13.99
C ASN A 23 -13.07 17.11 -15.30
N LYS A 24 -12.04 17.94 -15.24
CA LYS A 24 -11.38 18.48 -16.42
C LYS A 24 -9.87 18.54 -16.23
N ILE A 25 -9.22 17.38 -16.23
CA ILE A 25 -7.91 17.12 -16.86
C ILE A 25 -7.81 15.60 -17.05
N ILE A 26 -8.23 15.12 -18.22
CA ILE A 26 -7.70 13.90 -18.84
C ILE A 26 -7.02 14.41 -20.11
N GLU A 27 -5.70 14.58 -20.06
CA GLU A 27 -4.87 14.51 -21.26
C GLU A 27 -3.64 13.65 -20.97
N ASN A 28 -3.49 12.65 -21.84
CA ASN A 28 -2.51 11.59 -21.83
C ASN A 28 -1.10 12.13 -22.11
N THR A 29 -0.07 11.54 -21.48
CA THR A 29 1.33 11.34 -21.96
C THR A 29 2.03 10.52 -20.86
N SER A 30 2.50 9.28 -21.02
CA SER A 30 3.12 8.56 -22.13
C SER A 30 2.75 7.07 -22.03
N GLN A 31 2.14 6.44 -23.03
CA GLN A 31 2.83 5.74 -24.11
C GLN A 31 4.10 4.99 -23.66
N THR A 32 3.96 3.71 -23.29
CA THR A 32 4.99 2.71 -23.56
C THR A 32 4.38 1.67 -24.51
N SER A 33 4.84 1.78 -25.75
CA SER A 33 4.69 0.90 -26.92
C SER A 33 3.92 -0.42 -26.73
N ASN A 34 2.73 -0.42 -27.33
CA ASN A 34 2.02 -1.62 -27.74
C ASN A 34 2.63 -2.11 -29.07
N THR A 35 3.48 -3.13 -29.04
CA THR A 35 3.66 -4.01 -30.20
C THR A 35 2.77 -5.22 -30.01
N GLN A 36 1.79 -5.34 -30.89
CA GLN A 36 0.86 -6.45 -30.94
C GLN A 36 1.59 -7.72 -31.40
N ASP A 37 1.99 -8.53 -30.43
CA ASP A 37 1.99 -9.97 -30.57
C ASP A 37 0.98 -10.50 -29.58
N LYS A 38 -0.14 -11.07 -30.06
CA LYS A 38 -1.07 -11.83 -29.21
C LYS A 38 -0.42 -13.16 -28.79
N LYS A 39 0.73 -13.11 -28.12
CA LYS A 39 1.19 -14.22 -27.29
C LYS A 39 0.21 -14.32 -26.13
N LYS A 40 -0.44 -15.47 -25.99
CA LYS A 40 -1.23 -15.82 -24.81
C LYS A 40 -0.35 -15.58 -23.58
N THR A 41 -0.52 -14.45 -22.91
CA THR A 41 0.26 -14.15 -21.70
C THR A 41 -0.17 -15.17 -20.68
N THR A 42 0.76 -16.05 -20.30
CA THR A 42 0.47 -17.08 -19.32
C THR A 42 0.01 -16.38 -18.04
N PRO A 43 -1.09 -16.85 -17.43
CA PRO A 43 -1.64 -16.18 -16.26
C PRO A 43 -0.59 -16.21 -15.15
N LYS A 44 -0.16 -15.02 -14.71
CA LYS A 44 0.82 -14.88 -13.62
C LYS A 44 0.27 -15.57 -12.37
N ARG A 45 1.11 -16.36 -11.69
CA ARG A 45 0.74 -17.11 -10.47
C ARG A 45 1.60 -16.64 -9.31
N CYS A 46 1.10 -16.88 -8.10
CA CYS A 46 1.87 -16.68 -6.87
C CYS A 46 3.20 -17.44 -6.94
N GLN A 47 4.29 -16.78 -6.55
CA GLN A 47 5.64 -17.35 -6.58
C GLN A 47 6.02 -18.07 -5.27
N LEU A 48 5.13 -18.08 -4.27
CA LEU A 48 5.35 -18.86 -3.05
C LEU A 48 5.25 -20.37 -3.37
N LYS A 49 6.24 -21.15 -2.92
CA LYS A 49 6.23 -22.61 -3.04
C LYS A 49 4.95 -23.16 -2.40
N GLY A 50 4.19 -23.96 -3.15
CA GLY A 50 2.90 -24.51 -2.69
C GLY A 50 1.66 -23.66 -3.00
N CYS A 51 1.82 -22.38 -3.39
CA CYS A 51 0.68 -21.55 -3.80
C CYS A 51 0.58 -21.46 -5.32
N LYS A 52 -0.48 -22.03 -5.92
CA LYS A 52 -0.75 -21.95 -7.38
C LYS A 52 -1.87 -20.96 -7.72
N LYS A 53 -2.20 -20.04 -6.80
CA LYS A 53 -3.27 -19.06 -7.00
C LYS A 53 -2.94 -18.14 -8.18
N LYS A 54 -3.91 -17.97 -9.08
CA LYS A 54 -3.83 -17.04 -10.22
C LYS A 54 -3.85 -15.61 -9.68
N LEU A 55 -2.94 -14.78 -10.18
CA LEU A 55 -2.87 -13.36 -9.85
C LEU A 55 -3.80 -12.57 -10.77
N SER A 56 -4.42 -11.54 -10.21
CA SER A 56 -5.21 -10.57 -10.96
C SER A 56 -4.30 -9.69 -11.83
N ILE A 57 -4.90 -8.91 -12.73
CA ILE A 57 -4.19 -7.90 -13.52
C ILE A 57 -3.58 -6.83 -12.58
N THR A 58 -4.29 -6.51 -11.48
CA THR A 58 -3.86 -5.60 -10.40
C THR A 58 -3.06 -6.29 -9.30
N ALA A 59 -2.23 -7.27 -9.64
CA ALA A 59 -1.38 -7.91 -8.64
C ALA A 59 -0.21 -6.98 -8.27
N PHE A 60 0.03 -6.85 -6.97
CA PHE A 60 1.13 -6.04 -6.46
C PHE A 60 2.44 -6.82 -6.43
N ASP A 61 3.52 -6.10 -6.69
CA ASP A 61 4.88 -6.63 -6.68
C ASP A 61 5.50 -6.38 -5.31
N CYS A 62 6.10 -7.41 -4.71
CA CYS A 62 6.89 -7.23 -3.50
C CYS A 62 8.23 -6.55 -3.85
N LYS A 63 8.84 -5.87 -2.89
CA LYS A 63 10.14 -5.20 -3.05
C LYS A 63 11.28 -6.19 -3.33
N CYS A 64 11.09 -7.48 -3.03
CA CYS A 64 11.99 -8.56 -3.42
C CYS A 64 11.79 -9.08 -4.86
N GLU A 65 11.14 -8.28 -5.72
CA GLU A 65 10.86 -8.55 -7.14
C GLU A 65 9.95 -9.76 -7.42
N LYS A 66 9.34 -10.31 -6.36
CA LYS A 66 8.44 -11.46 -6.45
C LYS A 66 6.98 -11.03 -6.41
N ARG A 67 6.12 -11.79 -7.11
CA ARG A 67 4.66 -11.56 -7.14
C ARG A 67 3.91 -12.59 -6.32
N PHE A 68 3.00 -12.10 -5.48
CA PHE A 68 2.24 -12.93 -4.55
C PHE A 68 0.75 -12.63 -4.63
N CYS A 69 -0.07 -13.54 -4.10
CA CYS A 69 -1.50 -13.32 -3.96
C CYS A 69 -1.79 -12.51 -2.69
N ASN A 70 -3.02 -12.03 -2.52
CA ASN A 70 -3.40 -11.19 -1.36
C ASN A 70 -3.09 -11.81 0.01
N LEU A 71 -3.03 -13.14 0.11
CA LEU A 71 -2.68 -13.84 1.35
C LEU A 71 -1.17 -13.89 1.62
N HIS A 72 -0.33 -13.75 0.58
CA HIS A 72 1.13 -13.88 0.67
C HIS A 72 1.87 -12.58 0.32
N ILE A 73 1.14 -11.48 0.13
CA ILE A 73 1.68 -10.16 -0.22
C ILE A 73 2.55 -9.58 0.90
N TYR A 74 2.25 -9.94 2.16
CA TYR A 74 2.99 -9.48 3.32
C TYR A 74 4.34 -10.20 3.43
N SER A 75 5.37 -9.46 3.86
CA SER A 75 6.76 -9.93 3.93
C SER A 75 6.95 -11.18 4.80
N GLU A 76 6.12 -11.32 5.83
CA GLU A 76 6.13 -12.44 6.78
C GLU A 76 5.71 -13.77 6.12
N ASN A 77 4.83 -13.73 5.11
CA ASN A 77 4.26 -14.94 4.51
C ASN A 77 5.15 -15.58 3.44
N HIS A 78 6.22 -14.91 3.00
CA HIS A 78 7.06 -15.41 1.90
C HIS A 78 8.57 -15.35 2.17
N ASN A 79 8.97 -15.18 3.44
CA ASN A 79 10.38 -15.03 3.83
C ASN A 79 11.08 -13.98 2.95
N CYS A 80 10.56 -12.75 2.98
CA CYS A 80 11.08 -11.66 2.17
C CYS A 80 12.58 -11.44 2.44
N THR A 81 13.41 -11.46 1.40
CA THR A 81 14.86 -11.21 1.49
C THR A 81 15.21 -9.73 1.48
N PHE A 82 14.21 -8.85 1.40
CA PHE A 82 14.40 -7.42 1.31
C PHE A 82 14.62 -6.78 2.70
N ASP A 83 15.67 -5.97 2.84
CA ASP A 83 15.95 -5.28 4.10
C ASP A 83 15.18 -3.95 4.22
N TYR A 84 14.00 -4.03 4.85
CA TYR A 84 13.16 -2.87 5.14
C TYR A 84 13.78 -1.92 6.17
N LYS A 85 14.67 -2.39 7.04
CA LYS A 85 15.27 -1.54 8.09
C LYS A 85 16.27 -0.57 7.47
N SER A 86 17.11 -1.06 6.58
CA SER A 86 18.06 -0.20 5.86
C SER A 86 17.33 0.79 4.97
N LEU A 87 16.29 0.35 4.24
CA LEU A 87 15.47 1.28 3.46
C LEU A 87 14.83 2.37 4.33
N TYR A 88 14.24 2.01 5.47
CA TYR A 88 13.64 2.99 6.38
C TYR A 88 14.67 4.01 6.90
N LYS A 89 15.88 3.56 7.27
CA LYS A 89 16.97 4.44 7.70
C LYS A 89 17.38 5.42 6.61
N GLN A 90 17.52 4.96 5.37
CA GLN A 90 17.86 5.84 4.24
C GLN A 90 16.76 6.89 4.04
N ASN A 91 15.49 6.49 4.02
CA ASN A 91 14.38 7.44 3.91
C ASN A 91 14.35 8.45 5.07
N LEU A 92 14.77 8.06 6.27
CA LEU A 92 14.85 8.97 7.41
C LEU A 92 16.00 9.97 7.26
N ILE A 93 17.15 9.53 6.75
CA ILE A 93 18.29 10.40 6.44
C ILE A 93 17.90 11.42 5.35
N ASP A 94 17.38 10.93 4.23
CA ASP A 94 16.93 11.76 3.11
C ASP A 94 15.88 12.79 3.57
N ARG A 95 14.98 12.40 4.48
CA ARG A 95 13.97 13.30 5.04
C ARG A 95 14.52 14.24 6.11
N ALA A 96 15.51 13.84 6.89
CA ALA A 96 16.13 14.69 7.91
C ALA A 96 16.79 15.93 7.29
N GLU A 97 17.28 15.81 6.05
CA GLU A 97 17.77 16.95 5.28
C GLU A 97 16.67 17.97 4.94
N LEU A 98 15.39 17.58 5.00
CA LEU A 98 14.25 18.46 4.70
C LEU A 98 13.71 19.24 5.91
N GLY A 99 14.49 19.32 7.01
CA GLY A 99 14.19 20.23 8.13
C GLY A 99 12.98 19.79 8.95
N GLY A 100 13.21 18.99 9.99
CA GLY A 100 12.22 18.78 11.04
C GLY A 100 11.94 20.08 11.78
N GLY A 101 10.71 20.58 11.71
CA GLY A 101 10.28 21.75 12.46
C GLY A 101 10.48 21.56 13.97
N LYS A 102 10.94 22.60 14.66
CA LYS A 102 11.05 22.61 16.12
C LYS A 102 9.66 22.34 16.71
N VAL A 103 9.53 21.28 17.49
CA VAL A 103 8.37 21.06 18.34
C VAL A 103 8.65 21.72 19.67
N ASP A 104 7.94 22.81 19.96
CA ASP A 104 8.00 23.44 21.26
C ASP A 104 7.38 22.49 22.29
N LYS A 105 8.07 22.30 23.42
CA LYS A 105 7.55 21.45 24.51
C LYS A 105 6.28 22.11 25.04
N VAL A 106 5.13 21.48 24.81
CA VAL A 106 3.89 21.80 25.53
C VAL A 106 4.16 21.47 26.99
N GLY A 107 4.30 22.52 27.81
CA GLY A 107 4.55 22.37 29.24
C GLY A 107 3.41 21.63 29.93
N ASP A 108 3.76 20.81 30.94
CA ASP A 108 2.81 20.06 31.74
C ASP A 108 1.81 21.02 32.40
N ARG A 109 0.56 20.89 31.98
CA ARG A 109 -0.57 21.62 32.56
C ARG A 109 -0.90 20.98 33.91
N VAL A 110 -0.27 21.49 34.98
CA VAL A 110 -0.75 21.34 36.36
C VAL A 110 -1.56 22.56 36.74
#